data_AF-A0A536XPJ8-F1
#
_entry.id   AF-A0A536XPJ8-F1
#
_cell.length_a   1.000
_cell.length_b   1.000
_cell.length_c   1.000
_cell.angle_alpha   90.00
_cell.angle_beta   90.00
_cell.angle_gamma   90.00
#
_symmetry.space_group_name_H-M   'P 1'
#
loop_
_entity.id
_entity.type
_entity.pdbx_description
1 polymer ?
#
loop_
_entity_poly.entity_id
_entity_poly.type
_entity_poly.pdbx_seq_one_letter_code
_entity_poly.pdbx_strand_id
1 'polypeptide(L)'
;DEKAAGAIRSLFATGFFRDVRLEVQGNVLIVILEERPAIASIDFVGMKEFEKDKVKQGLRDVGFQEGRIFDRALLDQAEQELKRQYLTRGLYGVEVTTTVT
;
A
#
# COMPACT_ATOMS: atom_id res chain seq x y z
N ASP A 1 -20.04 2.66 -28.69
CA ASP A 1 -18.59 2.94 -28.56
C ASP A 1 -18.24 4.10 -27.64
N GLU A 2 -18.81 5.30 -27.83
CA GLU A 2 -18.44 6.49 -27.04
C GLU A 2 -18.70 6.37 -25.51
N LYS A 3 -19.80 5.70 -25.12
CA LYS A 3 -20.13 5.42 -23.71
C LYS A 3 -19.15 4.46 -23.03
N ALA A 4 -18.59 3.49 -23.77
CA ALA A 4 -17.62 2.54 -23.22
C ALA A 4 -16.27 3.23 -22.96
N ALA A 5 -15.81 4.06 -23.91
CA ALA A 5 -14.61 4.87 -23.73
C ALA A 5 -14.74 5.91 -22.59
N GLY A 6 -15.95 6.42 -22.35
CA GLY A 6 -16.25 7.29 -21.20
C GLY A 6 -16.15 6.54 -19.87
N ALA A 7 -16.70 5.33 -19.78
CA ALA A 7 -16.63 4.50 -18.58
C ALA A 7 -15.18 4.11 -18.22
N ILE A 8 -14.35 3.76 -19.20
CA ILE A 8 -12.92 3.47 -18.99
C ILE A 8 -12.21 4.68 -18.39
N ARG A 9 -12.41 5.88 -18.98
CA ARG A 9 -11.79 7.10 -18.48
C ARG A 9 -12.22 7.43 -17.05
N SER A 10 -13.49 7.24 -16.72
CA SER A 10 -13.98 7.41 -15.36
C SER A 10 -13.37 6.42 -14.38
N LEU A 11 -13.21 5.14 -14.76
CA LEU A 11 -12.57 4.13 -13.93
C LEU A 11 -11.08 4.43 -13.73
N PHE A 12 -10.35 4.82 -14.77
CA PHE A 12 -8.95 5.25 -14.66
C PHE A 12 -8.79 6.52 -13.81
N ALA A 13 -9.73 7.47 -13.91
CA ALA A 13 -9.70 8.69 -13.12
C ALA A 13 -9.84 8.45 -11.61
N THR A 14 -10.35 7.28 -11.19
CA THR A 14 -10.39 6.91 -9.76
C THR A 14 -9.00 6.62 -9.19
N GLY A 15 -8.02 6.26 -10.02
CA GLY A 15 -6.65 5.96 -9.58
C GLY A 15 -6.48 4.63 -8.84
N PHE A 16 -7.55 3.85 -8.64
CA PHE A 16 -7.49 2.56 -7.95
C PHE A 16 -7.04 1.40 -8.83
N PHE A 17 -7.16 1.53 -10.15
CA PHE A 17 -6.82 0.47 -11.10
C PHE A 17 -5.47 0.77 -11.77
N ARG A 18 -4.62 -0.26 -11.87
CA ARG A 18 -3.38 -0.25 -12.66
C ARG A 18 -3.68 -0.47 -14.13
N ASP A 19 -4.62 -1.37 -14.42
CA ASP A 19 -4.99 -1.76 -15.78
C ASP A 19 -6.50 -2.01 -15.87
N VAL A 20 -7.09 -1.58 -16.98
CA VAL A 20 -8.52 -1.77 -17.28
C VAL A 20 -8.62 -2.19 -18.74
N ARG A 21 -9.03 -3.44 -18.95
CA ARG A 21 -9.22 -4.04 -20.27
C ARG A 21 -10.69 -4.37 -20.52
N LEU A 22 -11.13 -4.14 -21.74
CA LEU A 22 -12.46 -4.52 -22.21
C LEU A 22 -12.31 -5.55 -23.32
N GLU A 23 -12.99 -6.67 -23.17
CA GLU A 23 -13.10 -7.69 -24.20
C GLU A 23 -14.56 -7.89 -24.57
N VAL A 24 -14.84 -8.05 -25.87
CA VAL A 24 -16.19 -8.34 -26.35
C VAL A 24 -16.21 -9.75 -26.89
N GLN A 25 -17.01 -10.63 -26.26
CA GLN A 25 -17.29 -11.97 -26.75
C GLN A 25 -18.76 -12.06 -27.15
N GLY A 26 -19.02 -11.96 -28.45
CA GLY A 26 -20.37 -11.94 -29.01
C GLY A 26 -21.18 -10.75 -28.49
N ASN A 27 -22.24 -11.02 -27.73
CA ASN A 27 -23.08 -9.99 -27.08
C ASN A 27 -22.68 -9.70 -25.62
N VAL A 28 -21.61 -10.30 -25.10
CA VAL A 28 -21.14 -10.10 -23.73
C VAL A 28 -19.92 -9.19 -23.71
N LEU A 29 -20.00 -8.13 -22.91
CA LEU A 29 -18.87 -7.26 -22.59
C LEU A 29 -18.21 -7.78 -21.31
N ILE A 30 -16.96 -8.20 -21.42
CA ILE A 30 -16.13 -8.64 -20.31
C ILE A 30 -15.22 -7.48 -19.90
N VAL A 31 -15.26 -7.11 -18.62
CA VAL A 31 -14.42 -6.06 -18.04
C VAL A 31 -13.38 -6.72 -17.15
N ILE A 32 -12.11 -6.58 -17.52
CA ILE A 32 -10.97 -7.11 -16.76
C ILE A 32 -10.30 -5.92 -16.08
N LEU A 33 -10.23 -5.97 -14.74
CA LEU A 33 -9.65 -4.93 -13.90
C LEU A 33 -8.42 -5.49 -13.18
N GLU A 34 -7.34 -4.73 -13.18
CA GLU A 34 -6.18 -4.98 -12.32
C GLU A 34 -6.12 -3.84 -11.29
N GLU A 35 -6.41 -4.13 -10.03
CA GLU A 35 -6.33 -3.15 -8.94
C GLU A 35 -4.88 -2.83 -8.59
N ARG A 36 -4.63 -1.59 -8.16
CA ARG A 36 -3.34 -1.22 -7.57
C ARG A 36 -3.26 -1.85 -6.18
N PRO A 37 -2.09 -2.40 -5.80
CA PRO A 37 -1.90 -2.90 -4.45
C PRO A 37 -2.10 -1.74 -3.47
N ALA A 38 -3.09 -1.86 -2.60
CA ALA A 38 -3.36 -0.93 -1.53
C ALA A 38 -3.01 -1.58 -0.19
N ILE A 39 -2.60 -0.76 0.77
CA ILE A 39 -2.28 -1.23 2.11
C ILE A 39 -3.59 -1.57 2.81
N ALA A 40 -3.90 -2.85 2.96
CA ALA A 40 -5.13 -3.31 3.62
C ALA A 40 -5.03 -3.20 5.15
N SER A 41 -3.94 -3.71 5.74
CA SER A 41 -3.64 -3.60 7.17
C SER A 41 -2.14 -3.44 7.38
N ILE A 42 -1.76 -2.86 8.52
CA ILE A 42 -0.37 -2.84 8.99
C ILE A 42 -0.33 -3.53 10.35
N ASP A 43 0.40 -4.65 10.43
CA ASP A 43 0.53 -5.45 11.64
C ASP A 43 1.97 -5.52 12.12
N PHE A 44 2.15 -5.41 13.44
CA PHE A 44 3.46 -5.48 14.09
C PHE A 44 3.52 -6.72 14.97
N VAL A 45 4.51 -7.58 14.71
CA VAL A 45 4.78 -8.80 15.46
C VAL A 45 6.13 -8.67 16.18
N GLY A 46 6.21 -9.11 17.43
CA GLY A 46 7.47 -9.12 18.19
C GLY A 46 7.94 -7.76 18.75
N MET A 47 7.22 -6.68 18.46
CA MET A 47 7.51 -5.34 18.99
C MET A 47 7.15 -5.27 20.49
N LYS A 48 8.16 -5.03 21.35
CA LYS A 48 7.99 -4.87 22.80
C LYS A 48 8.36 -3.48 23.33
N GLU A 49 9.21 -2.76 22.61
CA GLU A 49 9.81 -1.50 23.07
C GLU A 49 8.95 -0.26 22.76
N PHE A 50 8.15 -0.34 21.70
CA PHE A 50 7.28 0.73 21.24
C PHE A 50 5.82 0.29 21.29
N GLU A 51 4.94 1.23 21.65
CA GLU A 51 3.50 1.06 21.49
C GLU A 51 3.17 1.02 19.99
N LYS A 52 2.46 -0.03 19.55
CA LYS A 52 2.10 -0.22 18.13
C LYS A 52 1.35 0.99 17.56
N ASP A 53 0.49 1.61 18.35
CA ASP A 53 -0.29 2.77 17.91
C ASP A 53 0.58 4.01 17.67
N LYS A 54 1.62 4.23 18.49
CA LYS A 54 2.59 5.31 18.27
C LYS A 54 3.42 5.08 17.01
N VAL A 55 3.80 3.83 16.74
CA VAL A 55 4.50 3.48 15.49
C VAL A 55 3.57 3.64 14.28
N LYS A 56 2.31 3.18 14.36
CA LYS A 56 1.30 3.43 13.32
C LYS A 56 1.14 4.92 13.05
N GLN A 57 1.13 5.75 14.10
CA GLN A 57 1.02 7.19 13.95
C GLN A 57 2.23 7.77 13.21
N GLY A 58 3.46 7.38 13.57
CA GLY A 58 4.65 7.80 12.84
C GLY A 58 4.67 7.36 11.37
N LEU A 59 4.15 6.15 11.07
CA LEU A 59 3.97 5.69 9.69
C LEU A 59 2.94 6.53 8.92
N ARG A 60 1.85 6.94 9.58
CA ARG A 60 0.86 7.87 8.99
C ARG A 60 1.48 9.21 8.64
N ASP A 61 2.37 9.73 9.48
CA ASP A 61 3.04 11.02 9.26
C ASP A 61 3.96 11.00 8.03
N VAL A 62 4.59 9.86 7.73
CA VAL A 62 5.36 9.66 6.48
C VAL A 62 4.49 9.26 5.28
N GLY A 63 3.16 9.21 5.46
CA GLY A 63 2.20 8.89 4.40
C GLY A 63 2.00 7.39 4.14
N PHE A 64 2.60 6.52 4.95
CA PHE A 64 2.45 5.06 4.88
C PHE A 64 1.32 4.61 5.81
N GLN A 65 0.11 4.45 5.27
CA GLN A 65 -1.06 4.09 6.06
C GLN A 65 -2.04 3.20 5.30
N GLU A 66 -2.87 2.50 6.07
CA GLU A 66 -3.98 1.71 5.57
C GLU A 66 -4.89 2.54 4.64
N GLY A 67 -5.30 1.95 3.52
CA GLY A 67 -6.10 2.59 2.47
C GLY A 67 -5.29 3.42 1.45
N ARG A 68 -3.97 3.56 1.61
CA ARG A 68 -3.10 4.19 0.59
C ARG A 68 -2.58 3.15 -0.39
N ILE A 69 -2.22 3.62 -1.58
CA ILE A 69 -1.49 2.81 -2.56
C ILE A 69 -0.16 2.40 -1.93
N PHE A 70 0.16 1.11 -2.02
CA PHE A 70 1.42 0.58 -1.56
C PHE A 70 2.57 1.11 -2.44
N ASP A 71 3.53 1.76 -1.80
CA ASP A 71 4.78 2.19 -2.40
C ASP A 71 5.95 1.55 -1.63
N ARG A 72 6.77 0.79 -2.35
CA ARG A 72 7.92 0.12 -1.77
C ARG A 72 8.97 1.11 -1.25
N ALA A 73 9.12 2.27 -1.89
CA ALA A 73 10.07 3.28 -1.41
C ALA A 73 9.67 3.85 -0.05
N LEU A 74 8.37 4.05 0.17
CA LEU A 74 7.83 4.48 1.46
C LEU A 74 8.00 3.40 2.54
N LEU A 75 7.82 2.12 2.18
CA LEU A 75 8.09 1.00 3.08
C LEU A 75 9.55 0.97 3.52
N ASP A 76 10.49 1.10 2.58
CA ASP A 76 11.93 1.08 2.88
C ASP A 76 12.33 2.27 3.80
N GLN A 77 11.75 3.46 3.55
CA GLN A 77 11.94 4.63 4.42
C GLN A 77 11.37 4.41 5.82
N ALA A 78 10.16 3.85 5.92
CA ALA A 78 9.53 3.50 7.19
C ALA A 78 10.37 2.49 8.00
N GLU A 79 10.94 1.48 7.34
CA GLU A 79 11.82 0.50 7.96
C GLU A 79 13.10 1.15 8.51
N GLN A 80 13.73 2.03 7.72
CA GLN A 80 14.93 2.76 8.14
C GLN A 80 14.66 3.68 9.34
N GLU A 81 13.54 4.40 9.32
CA GLU A 81 13.17 5.27 10.44
C GLU A 81 12.88 4.46 11.70
N LEU A 82 12.20 3.32 11.57
CA LEU A 82 11.97 2.43 12.70
C LEU A 82 13.29 1.88 13.26
N LYS A 83 14.22 1.45 12.40
CA LYS A 83 15.58 1.05 12.80
C LYS A 83 16.30 2.19 13.54
N ARG A 84 16.23 3.42 13.03
CA ARG A 84 16.85 4.60 13.67
C ARG A 84 16.29 4.89 15.06
N GLN A 85 14.99 4.70 15.26
CA GLN A 85 14.34 4.83 16.57
C GLN A 85 14.89 3.81 17.58
N TYR A 86 15.05 2.54 17.17
CA TYR A 86 15.67 1.52 18.01
C TYR A 86 17.14 1.82 18.34
N LEU A 87 17.91 2.29 17.36
CA LEU A 87 19.31 2.68 17.56
C LEU A 87 19.45 3.84 18.56
N THR A 88 18.55 4.83 18.52
CA THR A 88 18.55 5.95 19.45
C THR A 88 18.31 5.52 20.90
N ARG A 89 17.62 4.38 21.11
CA ARG A 89 17.44 3.76 22.43
C ARG A 89 18.58 2.82 22.86
N GLY A 90 19.64 2.72 22.05
CA GLY A 90 20.79 1.84 22.33
C GLY A 90 20.54 0.36 22.02
N LEU A 91 19.46 0.04 21.28
CA LEU A 91 19.10 -1.33 20.92
C LEU A 91 19.70 -1.69 19.56
N TYR A 92 20.99 -2.04 19.55
CA TYR A 92 21.74 -2.34 18.32
C TYR A 92 21.47 -3.74 17.75
N GLY A 93 20.91 -4.66 18.54
CA GLY A 93 20.63 -6.04 18.12
C GLY A 93 19.24 -6.24 17.50
N VAL A 94 18.55 -5.16 17.11
CA VAL A 94 17.19 -5.22 16.59
C VAL A 94 17.21 -5.48 15.09
N GLU A 95 16.56 -6.55 14.68
CA GLU A 95 16.28 -6.84 13.28
C GLU A 95 14.83 -6.47 12.97
N VAL A 96 14.63 -5.65 11.94
CA VAL A 96 13.31 -5.28 11.42
C VAL A 96 13.15 -5.96 10.08
N THR A 97 12.16 -6.83 9.96
CA THR A 97 11.84 -7.55 8.73
C THR A 97 10.45 -7.14 8.27
N THR A 98 10.36 -6.70 7.02
CA THR A 98 9.07 -6.38 6.39
C THR A 98 8.59 -7.55 5.56
N THR A 99 7.34 -7.98 5.79
CA THR A 99 6.67 -8.99 4.96
C THR A 99 5.50 -8.34 4.25
N VAL A 100 5.49 -8.43 2.92
CA VAL A 100 4.40 -7.92 2.07
C VAL A 100 3.61 -9.11 1.53
N THR A 101 2.30 -9.12 1.75
CA THR A 101 1.35 -10.17 1.33
C THR A 101 0.17 -9.60 0.60
#